data_AF-A0A1K0GB94-F1
#
_entry.id   AF-A0A1K0GB94-F1
#
_cell.length_a   1.000
_cell.length_b   1.000
_cell.length_c   1.000
_cell.angle_alpha   90.00
_cell.angle_beta   90.00
_cell.angle_gamma   90.00
#
_symmetry.space_group_name_H-M   'P 1'
#
loop_
_entity.id
_entity.type
_entity.pdbx_description
1 polymer ?
#
loop_
_entity_poly.entity_id
_entity_poly.type
_entity_poly.pdbx_seq_one_letter_code
_entity_poly.pdbx_strand_id
1 'polypeptide(L)'
;MSQGTEVDEIMSRASGVVAAVVNASTQLLMALIELRIQRLREAAERDREQVRRVREQTRAYHQADAAVWRAAMRRQWWREAGAEDISRVWRAASTWQHVDPRAAEARQVVVERLAERGVRVDLAAQTTPSSQDVAWLSDALDRAAADRAAQAEATRGHARSGSQRDTGREASAVVDGELGEAQPVRAERRSARDREERAAAHVRAAWSDERAERVISCKAWGALVNQLDQLEEQGHDVEMLLRGVPAFVDQAHTPAAFAFRSIDDRLDGPVDLGTQSRGGGVAEDPVSETAPASRESSASNPGSPGVAADPAAETPDAGAAQVAAGYGEAALLAAQAYPITTQDAVAGAAARSQSGAPCVTAARHELARPGHEQHLDAGTSR
;
A
#
# COMPACT_ATOMS: atom_id res chain seq x y z
N MET A 1 -80.89 4.55 11.67
CA MET A 1 -79.91 3.70 12.39
C MET A 1 -78.97 2.89 11.47
N SER A 2 -78.98 3.07 10.14
CA SER A 2 -78.06 2.35 9.22
C SER A 2 -76.69 2.99 8.97
N GLN A 3 -76.47 4.27 9.32
CA GLN A 3 -75.20 4.95 8.99
C GLN A 3 -74.02 4.53 9.88
N GLY A 4 -74.25 3.92 11.05
CA GLY A 4 -73.17 3.48 11.94
C GLY A 4 -72.41 2.25 11.44
N THR A 5 -73.10 1.31 10.79
CA THR A 5 -72.51 0.03 10.39
C THR A 5 -71.58 0.13 9.17
N GLU A 6 -71.82 1.12 8.29
CA GLU A 6 -71.03 1.32 7.08
C GLU A 6 -69.66 1.94 7.38
N VAL A 7 -69.59 2.85 8.36
CA VAL A 7 -68.33 3.46 8.81
C VAL A 7 -67.43 2.42 9.47
N ASP A 8 -68.00 1.54 10.29
CA ASP A 8 -67.25 0.46 10.96
C ASP A 8 -66.69 -0.55 9.94
N GLU A 9 -67.42 -0.85 8.88
CA GLU A 9 -66.96 -1.74 7.80
C GLU A 9 -65.81 -1.12 7.00
N ILE A 10 -65.89 0.17 6.68
CA ILE A 10 -64.81 0.90 5.98
C ILE A 10 -63.56 0.95 6.86
N MET A 11 -63.70 1.23 8.16
CA MET A 11 -62.58 1.25 9.11
C MET A 11 -61.95 -0.13 9.30
N SER A 12 -62.76 -1.19 9.34
CA SER A 12 -62.27 -2.58 9.40
C SER A 12 -61.47 -2.95 8.13
N ARG A 13 -61.96 -2.56 6.95
CA ARG A 13 -61.24 -2.80 5.69
C ARG A 13 -59.94 -1.98 5.60
N ALA A 14 -59.99 -0.71 5.98
CA ALA A 14 -58.82 0.17 5.96
C ALA A 14 -57.73 -0.32 6.92
N SER A 15 -58.09 -0.71 8.15
CA SER A 15 -57.14 -1.28 9.12
C SER A 15 -56.55 -2.61 8.64
N GLY A 16 -57.33 -3.46 7.98
CA GLY A 16 -56.86 -4.70 7.37
C GLY A 16 -55.80 -4.47 6.28
N VAL A 17 -56.02 -3.47 5.39
CA VAL A 17 -55.05 -3.11 4.35
C VAL A 17 -53.76 -2.56 4.96
N VAL A 18 -53.84 -1.66 5.95
CA VAL A 18 -52.64 -1.12 6.63
C VAL A 18 -51.85 -2.23 7.31
N ALA A 19 -52.51 -3.14 8.03
CA ALA A 19 -51.84 -4.28 8.67
C ALA A 19 -51.15 -5.20 7.64
N ALA A 20 -51.80 -5.46 6.49
CA ALA A 20 -51.19 -6.24 5.41
C ALA A 20 -49.95 -5.55 4.81
N VAL A 21 -50.00 -4.24 4.61
CA VAL A 21 -48.86 -3.46 4.10
C VAL A 21 -47.70 -3.44 5.10
N VAL A 22 -47.97 -3.25 6.40
CA VAL A 22 -46.94 -3.29 7.45
C VAL A 22 -46.31 -4.68 7.56
N ASN A 23 -47.10 -5.74 7.45
CA ASN A 23 -46.57 -7.10 7.46
C ASN A 23 -45.72 -7.37 6.21
N ALA A 24 -46.18 -6.97 5.03
CA ALA A 24 -45.44 -7.12 3.78
C ALA A 24 -44.13 -6.32 3.79
N SER A 25 -44.13 -5.09 4.32
CA SER A 25 -42.92 -4.28 4.43
C SER A 25 -41.93 -4.87 5.44
N THR A 26 -42.42 -5.44 6.54
CA THR A 26 -41.58 -6.14 7.53
C THR A 26 -40.94 -7.39 6.93
N GLN A 27 -41.70 -8.19 6.18
CA GLN A 27 -41.17 -9.36 5.47
C GLN A 27 -40.11 -8.98 4.43
N LEU A 28 -40.37 -7.91 3.65
CA LEU A 28 -39.38 -7.39 2.70
C LEU A 28 -38.11 -6.91 3.40
N LEU A 29 -38.24 -6.19 4.51
CA LEU A 29 -37.10 -5.68 5.27
C LEU A 29 -36.26 -6.84 5.84
N MET A 30 -36.89 -7.87 6.39
CA MET A 30 -36.19 -9.09 6.84
C MET A 30 -35.44 -9.76 5.68
N ALA A 31 -36.09 -9.94 4.52
CA ALA A 31 -35.46 -10.55 3.35
C ALA A 31 -34.25 -9.73 2.84
N LEU A 32 -34.33 -8.39 2.85
CA LEU A 32 -33.22 -7.52 2.48
C LEU A 32 -32.06 -7.60 3.48
N ILE A 33 -32.36 -7.70 4.78
CA ILE A 33 -31.33 -7.91 5.82
C ILE A 33 -30.63 -9.24 5.62
N GLU A 34 -31.38 -10.33 5.41
CA GLU A 34 -30.81 -11.66 5.15
C GLU A 34 -29.92 -11.67 3.92
N LEU A 35 -30.36 -11.05 2.81
CA LEU A 35 -29.56 -10.93 1.59
C LEU A 35 -28.28 -10.12 1.84
N ARG A 36 -28.36 -9.04 2.61
CA ARG A 36 -27.17 -8.24 2.96
C ARG A 36 -26.18 -9.03 3.81
N ILE A 37 -26.68 -9.80 4.78
CA ILE A 37 -25.85 -10.68 5.62
C ILE A 37 -25.16 -11.75 4.75
N GLN A 38 -25.88 -12.37 3.82
CA GLN A 38 -25.31 -13.36 2.90
C GLN A 38 -24.19 -12.74 2.05
N ARG A 39 -24.43 -11.57 1.43
CA ARG A 39 -23.41 -10.86 0.65
C ARG A 39 -22.16 -10.50 1.46
N LEU A 40 -22.33 -10.09 2.72
CA LEU A 40 -21.21 -9.78 3.60
C LEU A 40 -20.42 -11.03 3.99
N ARG A 41 -21.10 -12.17 4.19
CA ARG A 41 -20.44 -13.46 4.46
C ARG A 41 -19.61 -13.92 3.26
N GLU A 42 -20.19 -13.88 2.06
CA GLU A 42 -19.46 -14.22 0.84
C GLU A 42 -18.26 -13.30 0.60
N ALA A 43 -18.42 -11.99 0.82
CA ALA A 43 -17.30 -11.05 0.72
C ALA A 43 -16.18 -11.40 1.73
N ALA A 44 -16.55 -11.67 2.98
CA ALA A 44 -15.58 -12.07 4.00
C ALA A 44 -14.88 -13.41 3.70
N GLU A 45 -15.56 -14.35 3.04
CA GLU A 45 -14.95 -15.61 2.58
C GLU A 45 -13.95 -15.38 1.46
N ARG A 46 -14.30 -14.57 0.44
CA ARG A 46 -13.37 -14.18 -0.63
C ARG A 46 -12.14 -13.48 -0.09
N ASP A 47 -12.31 -12.56 0.87
CA ASP A 47 -11.18 -11.86 1.50
C ASP A 47 -10.26 -12.83 2.24
N ARG A 48 -10.82 -13.79 2.99
CA ARG A 48 -10.02 -14.82 3.69
C ARG A 48 -9.24 -15.70 2.72
N GLU A 49 -9.85 -16.08 1.60
CA GLU A 49 -9.18 -16.85 0.55
C GLU A 49 -8.05 -16.06 -0.11
N GLN A 50 -8.27 -14.77 -0.41
CA GLN A 50 -7.24 -13.89 -0.93
C GLN A 50 -6.07 -13.77 0.05
N VAL A 51 -6.34 -13.54 1.33
CA VAL A 51 -5.30 -13.49 2.38
C VAL A 51 -4.52 -14.81 2.47
N ARG A 52 -5.19 -15.96 2.31
CA ARG A 52 -4.50 -17.27 2.27
C ARG A 52 -3.58 -17.38 1.06
N ARG A 53 -4.05 -17.03 -0.14
CA ARG A 53 -3.24 -17.07 -1.37
C ARG A 53 -2.01 -16.17 -1.26
N VAL A 54 -2.19 -14.93 -0.78
CA VAL A 54 -1.09 -13.99 -0.57
C VAL A 54 -0.07 -14.58 0.41
N ARG A 55 -0.51 -15.14 1.54
CA ARG A 55 0.40 -15.78 2.51
C ARG A 55 1.14 -16.98 1.93
N GLU A 56 0.49 -17.81 1.13
CA GLU A 56 1.11 -18.96 0.46
C GLU A 56 2.17 -18.50 -0.55
N GLN A 57 1.85 -17.48 -1.36
CA GLN A 57 2.80 -16.87 -2.29
C GLN A 57 4.00 -16.27 -1.54
N THR A 58 3.77 -15.46 -0.50
CA THR A 58 4.83 -14.89 0.34
C THR A 58 5.73 -15.97 0.94
N ARG A 59 5.16 -17.09 1.41
CA ARG A 59 5.94 -18.24 1.91
C ARG A 59 6.77 -18.90 0.81
N ALA A 60 6.22 -19.05 -0.39
CA ALA A 60 6.96 -19.62 -1.52
C ALA A 60 8.15 -18.73 -1.92
N TYR A 61 7.94 -17.41 -2.00
CA TYR A 61 9.01 -16.44 -2.24
C TYR A 61 10.08 -16.48 -1.15
N HIS A 62 9.68 -16.48 0.13
CA HIS A 62 10.62 -16.62 1.25
C HIS A 62 11.44 -17.91 1.17
N GLN A 63 10.81 -19.04 0.83
CA GLN A 63 11.52 -20.32 0.70
C GLN A 63 12.53 -20.32 -0.46
N ALA A 64 12.19 -19.71 -1.58
CA ALA A 64 13.07 -19.56 -2.74
C ALA A 64 14.29 -18.70 -2.38
N ASP A 65 14.07 -17.51 -1.82
CA ASP A 65 15.16 -16.62 -1.38
C ASP A 65 15.99 -17.25 -0.26
N ALA A 66 15.37 -18.02 0.62
CA ALA A 66 16.07 -18.73 1.66
C ALA A 66 16.95 -19.87 1.15
N ALA A 67 16.64 -20.48 0.02
CA ALA A 67 17.59 -21.39 -0.62
C ALA A 67 18.85 -20.65 -1.10
N VAL A 68 18.68 -19.43 -1.62
CA VAL A 68 19.77 -18.58 -2.13
C VAL A 68 20.71 -18.16 -0.98
N TRP A 69 20.21 -17.53 0.07
CA TRP A 69 21.09 -17.05 1.14
C TRP A 69 21.65 -18.16 2.04
N ARG A 70 20.96 -19.31 2.17
CA ARG A 70 21.54 -20.50 2.85
C ARG A 70 22.74 -21.07 2.10
N ALA A 71 22.75 -20.99 0.77
CA ALA A 71 23.91 -21.44 -0.01
C ALA A 71 25.16 -20.61 0.33
N ALA A 72 24.99 -19.30 0.52
CA ALA A 72 26.07 -18.39 0.88
C ALA A 72 26.65 -18.62 2.28
N MET A 73 25.90 -19.24 3.20
CA MET A 73 26.45 -19.61 4.51
C MET A 73 27.52 -20.72 4.41
N ARG A 74 27.64 -21.41 3.27
CA ARG A 74 28.64 -22.47 3.07
C ARG A 74 29.96 -21.88 2.56
N ARG A 75 31.07 -22.18 3.25
CA ARG A 75 32.41 -21.68 2.88
C ARG A 75 32.87 -22.10 1.48
N GLN A 76 32.43 -23.27 0.98
CA GLN A 76 32.79 -23.73 -0.37
C GLN A 76 32.16 -22.87 -1.46
N TRP A 77 30.91 -22.43 -1.26
CA TRP A 77 30.20 -21.60 -2.24
C TRP A 77 30.98 -20.32 -2.56
N TRP A 78 31.59 -19.68 -1.56
CA TRP A 78 32.42 -18.49 -1.74
C TRP A 78 33.67 -18.67 -2.61
N ARG A 79 34.11 -19.91 -2.87
CA ARG A 79 35.23 -20.16 -3.78
C ARG A 79 34.81 -20.12 -5.25
N GLU A 80 33.55 -20.46 -5.51
CA GLU A 80 32.99 -20.60 -6.86
C GLU A 80 32.09 -19.41 -7.22
N ALA A 81 31.52 -18.72 -6.21
CA ALA A 81 30.58 -17.63 -6.39
C ALA A 81 31.20 -16.41 -7.10
N GLY A 82 30.58 -16.02 -8.21
CA GLY A 82 30.88 -14.80 -8.95
C GLY A 82 30.23 -13.56 -8.33
N ALA A 83 30.44 -12.40 -8.94
CA ALA A 83 29.83 -11.14 -8.48
C ALA A 83 28.30 -11.17 -8.55
N GLU A 84 27.74 -11.79 -9.60
CA GLU A 84 26.29 -11.94 -9.78
C GLU A 84 25.66 -12.83 -8.70
N ASP A 85 26.32 -13.91 -8.31
CA ASP A 85 25.84 -14.80 -7.25
C ASP A 85 25.81 -14.08 -5.89
N ILE A 86 26.86 -13.30 -5.61
CA ILE A 86 26.97 -12.50 -4.38
C ILE A 86 25.90 -11.42 -4.34
N SER A 87 25.64 -10.72 -5.45
CA SER A 87 24.62 -9.69 -5.51
C SER A 87 23.20 -10.26 -5.41
N ARG A 88 22.95 -11.44 -5.98
CA ARG A 88 21.69 -12.19 -5.82
C ARG A 88 21.44 -12.57 -4.36
N VAL A 89 22.47 -13.08 -3.68
CA VAL A 89 22.40 -13.38 -2.24
C VAL A 89 22.17 -12.14 -1.41
N TRP A 90 22.88 -11.04 -1.71
CA TRP A 90 22.70 -9.77 -1.01
C TRP A 90 21.26 -9.29 -1.10
N ARG A 91 20.68 -9.27 -2.32
CA ARG A 91 19.28 -8.89 -2.55
C ARG A 91 18.33 -9.78 -1.75
N ALA A 92 18.46 -11.10 -1.89
CA ALA A 92 17.60 -12.06 -1.20
C ALA A 92 17.69 -11.93 0.33
N ALA A 93 18.88 -11.74 0.89
CA ALA A 93 19.05 -11.56 2.33
C ALA A 93 18.49 -10.21 2.82
N SER A 94 18.73 -9.12 2.09
CA SER A 94 18.27 -7.78 2.47
C SER A 94 16.75 -7.64 2.43
N THR A 95 16.04 -8.29 1.50
CA THR A 95 14.58 -8.28 1.45
C THR A 95 13.95 -8.85 2.73
N TRP A 96 14.57 -9.88 3.34
CA TRP A 96 13.99 -10.62 4.46
C TRP A 96 14.61 -10.31 5.83
N GLN A 97 15.62 -9.45 5.91
CA GLN A 97 16.39 -9.21 7.14
C GLN A 97 15.55 -8.74 8.35
N HIS A 98 14.43 -8.07 8.11
CA HIS A 98 13.55 -7.56 9.17
C HIS A 98 12.60 -8.62 9.72
N VAL A 99 12.39 -9.70 8.97
CA VAL A 99 11.42 -10.75 9.28
C VAL A 99 12.12 -12.05 9.70
N ASP A 100 13.28 -12.36 9.12
CA ASP A 100 14.03 -13.59 9.36
C ASP A 100 15.44 -13.28 9.91
N PRO A 101 15.76 -13.66 11.16
CA PRO A 101 17.07 -13.42 11.75
C PRO A 101 18.20 -14.13 11.00
N ARG A 102 17.91 -15.23 10.30
CA ARG A 102 18.93 -15.95 9.50
C ARG A 102 19.28 -15.20 8.21
N ALA A 103 18.33 -14.46 7.64
CA ALA A 103 18.61 -13.58 6.51
C ALA A 103 19.51 -12.41 6.95
N ALA A 104 19.27 -11.86 8.15
CA ALA A 104 20.16 -10.85 8.74
C ALA A 104 21.57 -11.39 9.01
N GLU A 105 21.70 -12.61 9.55
CA GLU A 105 22.99 -13.29 9.72
C GLU A 105 23.71 -13.50 8.38
N ALA A 106 22.99 -13.98 7.36
CA ALA A 106 23.55 -14.14 6.02
C ALA A 106 24.07 -12.82 5.43
N ARG A 107 23.35 -11.70 5.67
CA ARG A 107 23.82 -10.37 5.27
C ARG A 107 25.14 -10.00 5.97
N GLN A 108 25.26 -10.26 7.27
CA GLN A 108 26.50 -10.01 8.01
C GLN A 108 27.68 -10.85 7.48
N VAL A 109 27.45 -12.14 7.19
CA VAL A 109 28.46 -13.01 6.58
C VAL A 109 28.88 -12.48 5.21
N VAL A 110 27.95 -11.99 4.39
CA VAL A 110 28.29 -11.37 3.10
C VAL A 110 29.17 -10.13 3.30
N VAL A 111 28.84 -9.25 4.25
CA VAL A 111 29.67 -8.06 4.54
C VAL A 111 31.07 -8.44 5.02
N GLU A 112 31.18 -9.41 5.93
CA GLU A 112 32.47 -9.89 6.43
C GLU A 112 33.33 -10.46 5.29
N ARG A 113 32.73 -11.27 4.41
CA ARG A 113 33.42 -11.87 3.25
C ARG A 113 33.77 -10.86 2.18
N LEU A 114 32.97 -9.83 2.00
CA LEU A 114 33.29 -8.70 1.12
C LEU A 114 34.47 -7.89 1.68
N ALA A 115 34.51 -7.67 2.99
CA ALA A 115 35.62 -6.99 3.65
C ALA A 115 36.93 -7.77 3.52
N GLU A 116 36.90 -9.10 3.63
CA GLU A 116 38.06 -9.98 3.34
C GLU A 116 38.56 -9.83 1.88
N ARG A 117 37.67 -9.47 0.94
CA ARG A 117 37.99 -9.20 -0.46
C ARG A 117 38.36 -7.74 -0.75
N GLY A 118 38.42 -6.88 0.27
CA GLY A 118 38.75 -5.46 0.15
C GLY A 118 37.56 -4.54 -0.12
N VAL A 119 36.33 -5.06 -0.18
CA VAL A 119 35.10 -4.26 -0.38
C VAL A 119 34.48 -3.94 0.97
N ARG A 120 34.44 -2.66 1.36
CA ARG A 120 33.79 -2.21 2.59
C ARG A 120 32.35 -1.79 2.30
N VAL A 121 31.39 -2.46 2.94
CA VAL A 121 29.96 -2.14 2.86
C VAL A 121 29.51 -1.58 4.20
N ASP A 122 29.00 -0.34 4.21
CA ASP A 122 28.42 0.25 5.41
C ASP A 122 26.96 -0.19 5.57
N LEU A 123 26.71 -1.07 6.55
CA LEU A 123 25.38 -1.58 6.89
C LEU A 123 24.45 -0.49 7.44
N ALA A 124 24.99 0.55 8.07
CA ALA A 124 24.20 1.60 8.72
C ALA A 124 23.68 2.65 7.73
N ALA A 125 24.39 2.85 6.61
CA ALA A 125 24.02 3.77 5.56
C ALA A 125 22.97 3.20 4.58
N GLN A 126 22.78 1.89 4.55
CA GLN A 126 21.90 1.20 3.59
C GLN A 126 20.57 0.80 4.23
N THR A 127 19.62 1.72 4.21
CA THR A 127 18.28 1.55 4.77
C THR A 127 17.35 0.70 3.89
N THR A 128 17.59 0.61 2.59
CA THR A 128 16.81 -0.25 1.68
C THR A 128 17.67 -0.70 0.49
N PRO A 129 17.68 -2.00 0.13
CA PRO A 129 18.38 -2.48 -1.05
C PRO A 129 17.71 -1.92 -2.32
N SER A 130 18.19 -0.79 -2.79
CA SER A 130 17.72 -0.23 -4.05
C SER A 130 18.24 -1.08 -5.22
N SER A 131 17.60 -1.01 -6.39
CA SER A 131 18.15 -1.64 -7.60
C SER A 131 19.55 -1.09 -7.94
N GLN A 132 19.85 0.14 -7.52
CA GLN A 132 21.15 0.76 -7.69
C GLN A 132 22.22 0.14 -6.77
N ASP A 133 21.83 -0.36 -5.59
CA ASP A 133 22.76 -1.00 -4.64
C ASP A 133 23.34 -2.30 -5.21
N VAL A 134 22.56 -3.03 -6.02
CA VAL A 134 23.02 -4.26 -6.67
C VAL A 134 24.01 -3.94 -7.79
N ALA A 135 23.73 -2.92 -8.60
CA ALA A 135 24.65 -2.47 -9.65
C ALA A 135 25.95 -1.94 -9.03
N TRP A 136 25.85 -1.14 -7.97
CA TRP A 136 27.00 -0.66 -7.19
C TRP A 136 27.81 -1.83 -6.60
N LEU A 137 27.15 -2.84 -6.03
CA LEU A 137 27.85 -3.98 -5.44
C LEU A 137 28.58 -4.82 -6.50
N SER A 138 27.97 -5.00 -7.68
CA SER A 138 28.63 -5.66 -8.81
C SER A 138 29.86 -4.88 -9.26
N ASP A 139 29.72 -3.57 -9.47
CA ASP A 139 30.83 -2.70 -9.88
C ASP A 139 31.95 -2.63 -8.83
N ALA A 140 31.60 -2.58 -7.54
CA ALA A 140 32.57 -2.63 -6.44
C ALA A 140 33.34 -3.96 -6.40
N LEU A 141 32.67 -5.07 -6.70
CA LEU A 141 33.29 -6.39 -6.81
C LEU A 141 34.22 -6.50 -8.03
N ASP A 142 33.81 -5.93 -9.17
CA ASP A 142 34.62 -5.90 -10.40
C ASP A 142 35.86 -5.02 -10.21
N ARG A 143 35.73 -3.85 -9.58
CA ARG A 143 36.87 -3.00 -9.19
C ARG A 143 37.82 -3.72 -8.25
N ALA A 144 37.31 -4.36 -7.19
CA ALA A 144 38.14 -5.12 -6.27
C ALA A 144 38.81 -6.36 -6.91
N ALA A 145 38.22 -6.92 -7.98
CA ALA A 145 38.86 -7.96 -8.77
C ALA A 145 40.01 -7.40 -9.64
N ALA A 146 39.79 -6.25 -10.28
CA ALA A 146 40.80 -5.55 -11.07
C ALA A 146 41.99 -5.12 -10.20
N ASP A 147 41.75 -4.55 -9.01
CA ASP A 147 42.80 -4.13 -8.08
C ASP A 147 43.67 -5.30 -7.62
N ARG A 148 43.06 -6.46 -7.36
CA ARG A 148 43.82 -7.68 -7.00
C ARG A 148 44.67 -8.19 -8.17
N ALA A 149 44.17 -8.09 -9.40
CA ALA A 149 44.96 -8.44 -10.58
C ALA A 149 46.15 -7.47 -10.76
N ALA A 150 45.93 -6.17 -10.59
CA ALA A 150 46.98 -5.15 -10.64
C ALA A 150 48.03 -5.34 -9.53
N GLN A 151 47.61 -5.66 -8.30
CA GLN A 151 48.53 -5.97 -7.19
C GLN A 151 49.34 -7.25 -7.46
N ALA A 152 48.73 -8.28 -8.04
CA ALA A 152 49.43 -9.50 -8.44
C ALA A 152 50.45 -9.24 -9.55
N GLU A 153 50.16 -8.34 -10.48
CA GLU A 153 51.10 -7.92 -11.52
C GLU A 153 52.24 -7.06 -10.96
N ALA A 154 51.93 -6.12 -10.06
CA ALA A 154 52.91 -5.29 -9.37
C ALA A 154 53.89 -6.13 -8.52
N THR A 155 53.40 -7.15 -7.81
CA THR A 155 54.24 -8.07 -7.02
C THR A 155 55.12 -8.96 -7.91
N ARG A 156 54.60 -9.45 -9.05
CA ARG A 156 55.42 -10.15 -10.06
C ARG A 156 56.47 -9.22 -10.68
N GLY A 157 56.10 -7.96 -10.95
CA GLY A 157 57.01 -6.91 -11.44
C GLY A 157 58.12 -6.61 -10.44
N HIS A 158 57.80 -6.51 -9.15
CA HIS A 158 58.78 -6.31 -8.08
C HIS A 158 59.74 -7.51 -7.95
N ALA A 159 59.24 -8.75 -8.01
CA ALA A 159 60.08 -9.94 -7.99
C ALA A 159 61.02 -10.02 -9.21
N ARG A 160 60.57 -9.53 -10.37
CA ARG A 160 61.38 -9.48 -11.59
C ARG A 160 62.38 -8.31 -11.61
N SER A 161 62.02 -7.18 -11.01
CA SER A 161 62.84 -5.96 -10.97
C SER A 161 63.86 -5.95 -9.82
N GLY A 162 63.66 -6.76 -8.77
CA GLY A 162 64.61 -6.91 -7.65
C GLY A 162 65.97 -7.51 -8.04
N SER A 163 66.10 -8.03 -9.27
CA SER A 163 67.38 -8.51 -9.81
C SER A 163 68.19 -7.43 -10.53
N GLN A 164 67.67 -6.21 -10.71
CA GLN A 164 68.28 -5.23 -11.62
C GLN A 164 68.03 -3.77 -11.18
N ARG A 165 68.60 -3.36 -10.03
CA ARG A 165 69.13 -1.98 -9.78
C ARG A 165 69.51 -1.78 -8.31
N ASP A 166 70.77 -2.05 -8.01
CA ASP A 166 71.53 -1.28 -7.01
C ASP A 166 72.32 -0.23 -7.80
N THR A 167 71.82 1.01 -7.85
CA THR A 167 72.57 2.28 -8.08
C THR A 167 71.61 3.45 -8.36
N GLY A 168 71.65 4.48 -7.51
CA GLY A 168 71.17 5.85 -7.76
C GLY A 168 69.68 6.08 -7.49
N ARG A 169 69.24 6.51 -6.30
CA ARG A 169 69.41 7.84 -5.66
C ARG A 169 68.68 8.98 -6.39
N GLU A 170 67.71 9.55 -5.65
CA GLU A 170 67.13 10.89 -5.72
C GLU A 170 66.20 11.26 -6.88
N ALA A 171 64.91 11.45 -6.58
CA ALA A 171 64.25 12.75 -6.69
C ALA A 171 62.80 12.70 -6.18
N SER A 172 62.47 13.69 -5.36
CA SER A 172 61.14 14.09 -4.89
C SER A 172 60.10 14.21 -6.00
N ALA A 173 58.86 13.85 -5.69
CA ALA A 173 57.69 14.58 -6.18
C ALA A 173 56.53 14.40 -5.19
N VAL A 174 56.30 15.47 -4.43
CA VAL A 174 55.06 15.76 -3.71
C VAL A 174 53.93 15.76 -4.73
N VAL A 175 52.93 14.90 -4.55
CA VAL A 175 51.66 15.00 -5.27
C VAL A 175 50.55 15.08 -4.22
N ASP A 176 50.24 16.33 -3.89
CA ASP A 176 48.95 16.74 -3.35
C ASP A 176 47.85 16.35 -4.33
N GLY A 177 46.88 15.57 -3.86
CA GLY A 177 45.68 15.30 -4.61
C GLY A 177 44.84 14.22 -3.96
N GLU A 178 43.88 14.61 -3.13
CA GLU A 178 42.55 13.98 -3.03
C GLU A 178 41.70 14.65 -1.94
N LEU A 179 40.92 15.67 -2.34
CA LEU A 179 39.76 16.19 -1.61
C LEU A 179 38.57 16.29 -2.58
N GLY A 180 38.21 15.16 -3.22
CA GLY A 180 37.24 15.11 -4.32
C GLY A 180 35.91 14.40 -4.06
N GLU A 181 35.67 13.77 -2.91
CA GLU A 181 34.56 12.80 -2.79
C GLU A 181 33.28 13.29 -2.06
N ALA A 182 33.18 14.57 -1.65
CA ALA A 182 32.04 15.05 -0.87
C ALA A 182 30.87 15.68 -1.67
N GLN A 183 30.90 15.67 -3.02
CA GLN A 183 29.90 16.38 -3.84
C GLN A 183 28.59 15.63 -4.21
N PRO A 184 28.49 14.29 -4.34
CA PRO A 184 27.26 13.68 -4.88
C PRO A 184 26.06 13.80 -3.93
N VAL A 185 26.27 13.65 -2.62
CA VAL A 185 25.19 13.65 -1.61
C VAL A 185 24.48 15.01 -1.51
N ARG A 186 25.17 16.12 -1.81
CA ARG A 186 24.57 17.46 -1.77
C ARG A 186 23.69 17.74 -2.99
N ALA A 187 23.99 17.15 -4.14
CA ALA A 187 23.17 17.29 -5.34
C ALA A 187 21.83 16.54 -5.19
N GLU A 188 21.88 15.30 -4.68
CA GLU A 188 20.69 14.49 -4.45
C GLU A 188 19.75 15.11 -3.41
N ARG A 189 20.29 15.64 -2.30
CA ARG A 189 19.47 16.31 -1.28
C ARG A 189 18.75 17.55 -1.79
N ARG A 190 19.35 18.27 -2.76
CA ARG A 190 18.68 19.41 -3.41
C ARG A 190 17.50 18.91 -4.25
N SER A 191 17.71 17.86 -5.05
CA SER A 191 16.64 17.28 -5.87
C SER A 191 15.47 16.70 -5.05
N ALA A 192 15.73 16.12 -3.88
CA ALA A 192 14.67 15.63 -2.99
C ALA A 192 13.80 16.77 -2.45
N ARG A 193 14.41 17.88 -2.03
CA ARG A 193 13.68 19.05 -1.54
C ARG A 193 12.87 19.73 -2.64
N ASP A 194 13.43 19.84 -3.84
CA ASP A 194 12.73 20.41 -4.99
C ASP A 194 11.50 19.57 -5.38
N ARG A 195 11.60 18.23 -5.27
CA ARG A 195 10.45 17.32 -5.46
C ARG A 195 9.37 17.51 -4.41
N GLU A 196 9.74 17.58 -3.13
CA GLU A 196 8.78 17.84 -2.05
C GLU A 196 8.06 19.19 -2.23
N GLU A 197 8.78 20.23 -2.68
CA GLU A 197 8.21 21.56 -2.91
C GLU A 197 7.23 21.58 -4.10
N ARG A 198 7.58 20.91 -5.22
CA ARG A 198 6.65 20.72 -6.36
C ARG A 198 5.40 19.96 -5.95
N ALA A 199 5.55 18.83 -5.27
CA ALA A 199 4.41 18.04 -4.78
C ALA A 199 3.53 18.85 -3.80
N ALA A 200 4.15 19.63 -2.91
CA ALA A 200 3.42 20.52 -2.01
C ALA A 200 2.64 21.62 -2.78
N ALA A 201 3.19 22.14 -3.88
CA ALA A 201 2.49 23.09 -4.74
C ALA A 201 1.23 22.46 -5.39
N HIS A 202 1.32 21.23 -5.91
CA HIS A 202 0.15 20.52 -6.45
C HIS A 202 -0.93 20.28 -5.39
N VAL A 203 -0.52 19.92 -4.16
CA VAL A 203 -1.45 19.70 -3.05
C VAL A 203 -2.15 21.00 -2.63
N ARG A 204 -1.42 22.12 -2.55
CA ARG A 204 -2.01 23.45 -2.28
C ARG A 204 -2.89 23.95 -3.42
N ALA A 205 -2.59 23.59 -4.67
CA ALA A 205 -3.43 23.93 -5.82
C ALA A 205 -4.76 23.14 -5.84
N ALA A 206 -4.75 21.89 -5.36
CA ALA A 206 -5.91 21.01 -5.40
C ALA A 206 -6.86 21.19 -4.20
N TRP A 207 -6.35 21.60 -3.02
CA TRP A 207 -7.11 21.66 -1.76
C TRP A 207 -7.06 23.04 -1.09
N SER A 208 -7.87 23.23 -0.04
CA SER A 208 -7.75 24.41 0.82
C SER A 208 -6.43 24.43 1.59
N ASP A 209 -5.93 25.63 1.90
CA ASP A 209 -4.64 25.83 2.59
C ASP A 209 -4.54 25.03 3.89
N GLU A 210 -5.60 25.03 4.73
CA GLU A 210 -5.60 24.29 6.00
C GLU A 210 -5.44 22.78 5.80
N ARG A 211 -6.14 22.23 4.80
CA ARG A 211 -6.09 20.80 4.48
C ARG A 211 -4.73 20.41 3.90
N ALA A 212 -4.21 21.23 2.99
CA ALA A 212 -2.89 21.03 2.38
C ALA A 212 -1.79 21.01 3.46
N GLU A 213 -1.76 22.00 4.35
CA GLU A 213 -0.75 22.08 5.41
C GLU A 213 -0.84 20.91 6.41
N ARG A 214 -2.04 20.40 6.71
CA ARG A 214 -2.21 19.22 7.56
C ARG A 214 -1.67 17.94 6.91
N VAL A 215 -1.77 17.81 5.59
CA VAL A 215 -1.21 16.68 4.84
C VAL A 215 0.32 16.81 4.71
N ILE A 216 0.82 18.00 4.38
CA ILE A 216 2.26 18.27 4.21
C ILE A 216 3.02 18.11 5.53
N SER A 217 2.41 18.47 6.67
CA SER A 217 3.02 18.28 8.00
C SER A 217 2.97 16.84 8.52
N CYS A 218 2.31 15.92 7.81
CA CYS A 218 2.19 14.52 8.24
C CYS A 218 3.50 13.75 8.03
N LYS A 219 3.83 12.81 8.95
CA LYS A 219 5.02 11.95 8.84
C LYS A 219 5.05 11.09 7.57
N ALA A 220 3.88 10.77 7.01
CA ALA A 220 3.76 9.99 5.77
C ALA A 220 3.85 10.85 4.49
N TRP A 221 4.15 12.15 4.61
CA TRP A 221 4.26 13.06 3.46
C TRP A 221 5.24 12.57 2.40
N GLY A 222 6.44 12.10 2.80
CA GLY A 222 7.44 11.62 1.84
C GLY A 222 6.97 10.44 0.96
N ALA A 223 6.12 9.55 1.49
CA ALA A 223 5.54 8.45 0.71
C ALA A 223 4.54 8.97 -0.34
N LEU A 224 3.72 9.96 0.04
CA LEU A 224 2.80 10.63 -0.88
C LEU A 224 3.56 11.39 -1.97
N VAL A 225 4.63 12.13 -1.62
CA VAL A 225 5.47 12.85 -2.61
C VAL A 225 6.00 11.91 -3.68
N ASN A 226 6.56 10.76 -3.27
CA ASN A 226 7.09 9.78 -4.22
C ASN A 226 5.99 9.23 -5.15
N GLN A 227 4.78 9.02 -4.65
CA GLN A 227 3.66 8.57 -5.47
C GLN A 227 3.20 9.65 -6.45
N LEU A 228 3.13 10.92 -6.02
CA LEU A 228 2.73 12.02 -6.89
C LEU A 228 3.76 12.26 -8.00
N ASP A 229 5.06 12.19 -7.69
CA ASP A 229 6.15 12.31 -8.68
C ASP A 229 6.08 11.15 -9.69
N GLN A 230 5.86 9.91 -9.25
CA GLN A 230 5.66 8.76 -10.15
C GLN A 230 4.42 8.92 -11.05
N LEU A 231 3.32 9.44 -10.52
CA LEU A 231 2.10 9.69 -11.30
C LEU A 231 2.30 10.79 -12.34
N GLU A 232 3.04 11.84 -11.99
CA GLU A 232 3.42 12.91 -12.93
C GLU A 232 4.31 12.36 -14.05
N GLU A 233 5.32 11.53 -13.73
CA GLU A 233 6.19 10.87 -14.70
C GLU A 233 5.42 9.93 -15.64
N GLN A 234 4.35 9.30 -15.15
CA GLN A 234 3.44 8.47 -15.94
C GLN A 234 2.45 9.29 -16.78
N GLY A 235 2.44 10.62 -16.65
CA GLY A 235 1.57 11.52 -17.40
C GLY A 235 0.15 11.61 -16.84
N HIS A 236 -0.08 11.20 -15.60
CA HIS A 236 -1.37 11.38 -14.93
C HIS A 236 -1.56 12.83 -14.46
N ASP A 237 -2.80 13.33 -14.56
CA ASP A 237 -3.17 14.63 -14.00
C ASP A 237 -3.29 14.53 -12.46
N VAL A 238 -2.18 14.83 -11.78
CA VAL A 238 -2.05 14.79 -10.33
C VAL A 238 -3.09 15.66 -9.63
N GLU A 239 -3.41 16.85 -10.16
CA GLU A 239 -4.41 17.74 -9.55
C GLU A 239 -5.81 17.14 -9.64
N MET A 240 -6.16 16.52 -10.78
CA MET A 240 -7.44 15.84 -10.94
C MET A 240 -7.58 14.68 -9.95
N LEU A 241 -6.52 13.87 -9.80
CA LEU A 241 -6.50 12.75 -8.84
C LEU A 241 -6.69 13.27 -7.40
N LEU A 242 -5.95 14.32 -7.01
CA LEU A 242 -6.05 14.95 -5.70
C LEU A 242 -7.44 15.56 -5.46
N ARG A 243 -8.08 16.18 -6.46
CA ARG A 243 -9.41 16.80 -6.31
C ARG A 243 -10.50 15.82 -5.90
N GLY A 244 -10.42 14.56 -6.33
CA GLY A 244 -11.41 13.59 -5.92
C GLY A 244 -11.04 12.77 -4.67
N VAL A 245 -9.89 13.03 -4.04
CA VAL A 245 -9.61 12.49 -2.71
C VAL A 245 -10.67 13.03 -1.73
N PRO A 246 -11.39 12.17 -0.99
CA PRO A 246 -12.55 12.57 -0.19
C PRO A 246 -12.29 13.73 0.78
N ALA A 247 -13.29 14.56 1.08
CA ALA A 247 -13.09 15.73 1.94
C ALA A 247 -12.60 15.39 3.35
N PHE A 248 -12.96 14.22 3.90
CA PHE A 248 -12.68 13.81 5.29
C PHE A 248 -11.22 13.42 5.58
N VAL A 249 -10.30 13.54 4.62
CA VAL A 249 -8.87 13.31 4.83
C VAL A 249 -8.30 14.17 5.96
N ASP A 250 -8.87 15.36 6.15
CA ASP A 250 -8.51 16.31 7.20
C ASP A 250 -8.80 15.81 8.62
N GLN A 251 -9.67 14.81 8.78
CA GLN A 251 -10.05 14.18 10.05
C GLN A 251 -9.27 12.89 10.34
N ALA A 252 -8.53 12.35 9.36
CA ALA A 252 -7.73 11.15 9.56
C ALA A 252 -6.53 11.41 10.48
N HIS A 253 -6.12 10.42 11.27
CA HIS A 253 -4.93 10.54 12.13
C HIS A 253 -3.63 10.67 11.30
N THR A 254 -3.61 10.10 10.10
CA THR A 254 -2.50 10.17 9.14
C THR A 254 -2.99 10.62 7.76
N PRO A 255 -3.29 11.93 7.59
CA PRO A 255 -3.90 12.46 6.37
C PRO A 255 -3.14 12.12 5.08
N ALA A 256 -1.80 12.18 5.09
CA ALA A 256 -0.99 11.85 3.92
C ALA A 256 -1.08 10.36 3.53
N ALA A 257 -1.07 9.45 4.51
CA ALA A 257 -1.21 8.02 4.24
C ALA A 257 -2.61 7.67 3.72
N PHE A 258 -3.63 8.36 4.23
CA PHE A 258 -5.00 8.17 3.75
C PHE A 258 -5.19 8.71 2.32
N ALA A 259 -4.60 9.87 2.00
CA ALA A 259 -4.61 10.42 0.66
C ALA A 259 -3.89 9.49 -0.33
N PHE A 260 -2.69 8.99 0.04
CA PHE A 260 -1.94 8.00 -0.73
C PHE A 260 -2.81 6.80 -1.11
N ARG A 261 -3.48 6.19 -0.11
CA ARG A 261 -4.36 5.04 -0.34
C ARG A 261 -5.58 5.38 -1.19
N SER A 262 -6.18 6.55 -0.98
CA SER A 262 -7.36 6.97 -1.76
C SER A 262 -7.04 7.18 -3.24
N ILE A 263 -5.82 7.62 -3.54
CA ILE A 263 -5.33 7.73 -4.92
C ILE A 263 -5.07 6.33 -5.50
N ASP A 264 -4.43 5.44 -4.73
CA ASP A 264 -4.15 4.05 -5.14
C ASP A 264 -5.44 3.27 -5.44
N ASP A 265 -6.44 3.33 -4.54
CA ASP A 265 -7.76 2.71 -4.72
C ASP A 265 -8.49 3.22 -5.99
N ARG A 266 -8.16 4.43 -6.44
CA ARG A 266 -8.70 5.02 -7.68
C ARG A 266 -7.89 4.65 -8.91
N LEU A 267 -6.63 4.31 -8.79
CA LEU A 267 -5.86 3.79 -9.94
C LEU A 267 -6.25 2.32 -10.20
N ASP A 268 -6.51 1.57 -9.12
CA ASP A 268 -6.87 0.15 -9.18
C ASP A 268 -8.37 -0.10 -9.44
N GLY A 269 -9.23 0.86 -9.10
CA GLY A 269 -10.65 0.75 -9.37
C GLY A 269 -10.93 0.63 -10.88
N PRO A 270 -12.02 -0.04 -11.30
CA PRO A 270 -12.50 0.04 -12.68
C PRO A 270 -13.06 1.45 -12.88
N VAL A 271 -12.16 2.42 -13.03
CA VAL A 271 -12.59 3.79 -13.22
C VAL A 271 -13.04 3.90 -14.66
N ASP A 272 -14.35 4.00 -14.80
CA ASP A 272 -15.00 4.64 -15.93
C ASP A 272 -14.65 6.14 -15.88
N LEU A 273 -13.34 6.46 -15.97
CA LEU A 273 -12.86 7.79 -16.31
C LEU A 273 -13.25 7.95 -17.76
N GLY A 274 -14.54 8.25 -17.98
CA GLY A 274 -15.07 8.57 -19.29
C GLY A 274 -14.06 9.46 -19.95
N THR A 275 -13.34 8.89 -20.91
CA THR A 275 -12.25 9.54 -21.61
C THR A 275 -12.89 10.77 -22.23
N GLN A 276 -12.74 11.91 -21.57
CA GLN A 276 -12.93 13.21 -22.17
C GLN A 276 -11.77 13.35 -23.15
N SER A 277 -11.90 12.64 -24.26
CA SER A 277 -11.23 12.96 -25.49
C SER A 277 -11.53 14.43 -25.73
N ARG A 278 -10.49 15.25 -25.59
CA ARG A 278 -10.48 16.66 -25.96
C ARG A 278 -10.56 16.72 -27.49
N GLY A 279 -11.69 16.31 -28.03
CA GLY A 279 -12.06 16.38 -29.43
C GLY A 279 -13.24 17.34 -29.53
N GLY A 280 -12.95 18.61 -29.79
CA GLY A 280 -13.96 19.54 -30.25
C GLY A 280 -14.58 19.04 -31.56
N GLY A 281 -15.90 19.04 -31.62
CA GLY A 281 -16.63 18.59 -32.80
C GLY A 281 -18.13 18.70 -32.63
N VAL A 282 -18.60 19.95 -32.77
CA VAL A 282 -19.86 20.40 -33.39
C VAL A 282 -21.09 19.47 -33.33
N ALA A 283 -22.16 20.06 -32.81
CA ALA A 283 -23.57 19.68 -32.90
C ALA A 283 -23.96 18.78 -34.09
N GLU A 284 -24.79 17.78 -33.82
CA GLU A 284 -26.15 17.66 -34.41
C GLU A 284 -26.93 16.52 -33.75
N ASP A 285 -28.02 16.89 -33.09
CA ASP A 285 -29.28 16.12 -33.01
C ASP A 285 -29.93 16.16 -34.43
N PRO A 286 -30.86 15.28 -34.88
CA PRO A 286 -31.85 14.60 -34.04
C PRO A 286 -32.41 13.23 -34.53
N VAL A 287 -33.38 12.73 -33.74
CA VAL A 287 -34.58 11.90 -34.09
C VAL A 287 -34.50 10.37 -33.97
N SER A 288 -35.38 9.89 -33.06
CA SER A 288 -36.19 8.67 -33.02
C SER A 288 -36.12 7.67 -34.18
N GLU A 289 -36.09 6.36 -33.88
CA GLU A 289 -37.24 5.43 -34.08
C GLU A 289 -36.95 3.97 -33.66
N THR A 290 -37.92 3.39 -32.94
CA THR A 290 -38.43 1.99 -32.95
C THR A 290 -37.50 0.76 -32.96
N ALA A 291 -37.63 -0.04 -31.89
CA ALA A 291 -37.51 -1.52 -31.89
C ALA A 291 -38.75 -2.17 -32.57
N PRO A 292 -38.92 -3.51 -32.70
CA PRO A 292 -38.05 -4.66 -32.34
C PRO A 292 -38.00 -5.83 -33.37
N ALA A 293 -37.04 -6.76 -33.23
CA ALA A 293 -37.16 -8.17 -33.66
C ALA A 293 -35.98 -9.00 -33.10
N SER A 294 -36.19 -9.85 -32.08
CA SER A 294 -36.42 -11.30 -32.22
C SER A 294 -35.71 -11.97 -33.39
N ARG A 295 -34.64 -12.73 -33.09
CA ARG A 295 -34.28 -13.91 -33.89
C ARG A 295 -33.57 -14.96 -33.03
N GLU A 296 -34.31 -16.01 -32.72
CA GLU A 296 -33.79 -17.33 -32.37
C GLU A 296 -32.91 -17.87 -33.51
N SER A 297 -31.78 -18.47 -33.16
CA SER A 297 -31.17 -19.54 -33.96
C SER A 297 -30.33 -20.43 -33.05
N SER A 298 -30.96 -21.53 -32.67
CA SER A 298 -30.30 -22.77 -32.29
C SER A 298 -29.64 -23.39 -33.52
N ALA A 299 -28.42 -23.91 -33.41
CA ALA A 299 -28.06 -25.28 -33.81
C ALA A 299 -26.53 -25.50 -33.76
N SER A 300 -26.16 -26.40 -32.86
CA SER A 300 -25.11 -27.41 -32.93
C SER A 300 -24.25 -27.53 -34.19
N ASN A 301 -22.94 -27.68 -33.97
CA ASN A 301 -22.24 -28.81 -34.59
C ASN A 301 -21.07 -29.31 -33.70
N PRO A 302 -20.86 -30.63 -33.56
CA PRO A 302 -19.79 -31.22 -32.76
C PRO A 302 -18.61 -31.70 -33.62
N GLY A 303 -17.43 -31.77 -32.99
CA GLY A 303 -16.41 -32.79 -33.28
C GLY A 303 -15.27 -32.39 -34.21
N SER A 304 -14.07 -32.22 -33.65
CA SER A 304 -12.94 -33.11 -33.97
C SER A 304 -11.74 -32.92 -33.02
N PRO A 305 -10.91 -33.96 -32.85
CA PRO A 305 -9.98 -34.08 -31.73
C PRO A 305 -8.52 -33.75 -32.09
N GLY A 306 -7.79 -33.34 -31.05
CA GLY A 306 -6.42 -33.80 -30.76
C GLY A 306 -5.27 -33.19 -31.55
N VAL A 307 -4.48 -32.32 -30.89
CA VAL A 307 -3.01 -32.34 -30.96
C VAL A 307 -2.48 -31.90 -29.59
N ALA A 308 -1.64 -32.74 -29.00
CA ALA A 308 -0.84 -32.44 -27.81
C ALA A 308 0.27 -31.44 -28.16
N ALA A 309 0.42 -30.41 -27.33
CA ALA A 309 1.65 -29.61 -27.28
C ALA A 309 1.88 -29.14 -25.84
N ASP A 310 3.06 -29.46 -25.32
CA ASP A 310 3.68 -28.93 -24.10
C ASP A 310 3.49 -27.42 -23.95
N PRO A 311 3.15 -26.91 -22.75
CA PRO A 311 3.55 -25.58 -22.36
C PRO A 311 4.91 -25.64 -21.65
N ALA A 312 5.93 -25.21 -22.39
CA ALA A 312 7.19 -24.77 -21.83
C ALA A 312 6.93 -23.74 -20.71
N ALA A 313 7.68 -23.88 -19.62
CA ALA A 313 7.65 -22.97 -18.49
C ALA A 313 7.98 -21.54 -18.93
N GLU A 314 6.95 -20.68 -18.96
CA GLU A 314 7.13 -19.24 -19.01
C GLU A 314 7.77 -18.79 -17.69
N THR A 315 9.01 -18.35 -17.77
CA THR A 315 9.67 -17.59 -16.70
C THR A 315 8.88 -16.31 -16.45
N PRO A 316 8.48 -16.01 -15.20
CA PRO A 316 7.76 -14.79 -14.89
C PRO A 316 8.68 -13.58 -15.11
N ASP A 317 8.08 -12.57 -15.75
CA ASP A 317 8.62 -11.27 -16.07
C ASP A 317 9.25 -10.59 -14.83
N ALA A 318 10.52 -10.17 -14.96
CA ALA A 318 11.31 -9.57 -13.90
C ALA A 318 10.74 -8.22 -13.41
N GLY A 319 9.81 -7.61 -14.16
CA GLY A 319 9.13 -6.36 -13.78
C GLY A 319 8.14 -6.52 -12.62
N ALA A 320 7.46 -7.66 -12.48
CA ALA A 320 6.43 -7.85 -11.44
C ALA A 320 7.02 -7.99 -10.02
N ALA A 321 8.25 -8.49 -9.91
CA ALA A 321 8.96 -8.65 -8.63
C ALA A 321 9.45 -7.32 -8.05
N GLN A 322 9.69 -6.31 -8.90
CA GLN A 322 10.23 -5.01 -8.51
C GLN A 322 9.13 -4.08 -7.96
N VAL A 323 7.92 -4.18 -8.52
CA VAL A 323 6.72 -3.53 -7.97
C VAL A 323 6.38 -4.12 -6.59
N ALA A 324 6.38 -5.45 -6.43
CA ALA A 324 6.04 -6.09 -5.16
C ALA A 324 6.93 -5.70 -3.94
N ALA A 325 8.19 -5.31 -4.16
CA ALA A 325 9.13 -4.95 -3.08
C ALA A 325 8.81 -3.60 -2.43
N GLY A 326 8.34 -2.60 -3.19
CA GLY A 326 7.89 -1.30 -2.65
C GLY A 326 6.53 -1.37 -1.96
N TYR A 327 5.64 -2.24 -2.46
CA TYR A 327 4.33 -2.47 -1.86
C TYR A 327 4.41 -3.25 -0.54
N GLY A 328 5.48 -3.99 -0.27
CA GLY A 328 5.63 -4.77 0.96
C GLY A 328 5.67 -3.91 2.24
N GLU A 329 6.37 -2.78 2.22
CA GLU A 329 6.48 -1.87 3.36
C GLU A 329 5.21 -1.02 3.54
N ALA A 330 4.62 -0.54 2.44
CA ALA A 330 3.34 0.17 2.45
C ALA A 330 2.19 -0.76 2.89
N ALA A 331 2.16 -2.02 2.46
CA ALA A 331 1.19 -3.02 2.89
C ALA A 331 1.39 -3.43 4.35
N LEU A 332 2.64 -3.52 4.85
CA LEU A 332 2.93 -3.76 6.27
C LEU A 332 2.50 -2.57 7.15
N LEU A 333 2.75 -1.33 6.72
CA LEU A 333 2.30 -0.12 7.41
C LEU A 333 0.77 0.05 7.35
N ALA A 334 0.14 -0.28 6.22
CA ALA A 334 -1.32 -0.28 6.07
C ALA A 334 -1.99 -1.39 6.91
N ALA A 335 -1.36 -2.58 7.01
CA ALA A 335 -1.80 -3.66 7.89
C ALA A 335 -1.64 -3.32 9.37
N GLN A 336 -0.61 -2.54 9.74
CA GLN A 336 -0.44 -2.02 11.10
C GLN A 336 -1.37 -0.84 11.41
N ALA A 337 -1.75 -0.04 10.42
CA ALA A 337 -2.69 1.07 10.56
C ALA A 337 -4.16 0.61 10.73
N TYR A 338 -4.48 -0.64 10.37
CA TYR A 338 -5.80 -1.24 10.57
C TYR A 338 -5.71 -2.56 11.38
N PRO A 339 -5.52 -2.51 12.72
CA PRO A 339 -5.67 -3.70 13.55
C PRO A 339 -7.14 -4.07 13.83
N ILE A 340 -8.10 -3.30 13.30
CA ILE A 340 -9.51 -3.45 13.66
C ILE A 340 -10.19 -4.25 12.56
N THR A 341 -10.35 -5.56 12.81
CA THR A 341 -11.22 -6.39 11.98
C THR A 341 -12.60 -5.75 11.91
N THR A 342 -13.32 -5.93 10.80
CA THR A 342 -14.73 -5.49 10.67
C THR A 342 -15.61 -6.00 11.82
N GLN A 343 -15.20 -7.07 12.50
CA GLN A 343 -15.81 -7.61 13.70
C GLN A 343 -15.70 -6.66 14.92
N ASP A 344 -14.58 -5.98 15.12
CA ASP A 344 -14.38 -5.00 16.20
C ASP A 344 -15.06 -3.65 15.89
N ALA A 345 -15.12 -3.26 14.63
CA ALA A 345 -15.89 -2.09 14.19
C ALA A 345 -17.40 -2.30 14.39
N VAL A 346 -17.90 -3.51 14.09
CA VAL A 346 -19.30 -3.90 14.32
C VAL A 346 -19.57 -4.10 15.82
N ALA A 347 -18.66 -4.68 16.60
CA ALA A 347 -18.79 -4.79 18.06
C ALA A 347 -18.77 -3.42 18.74
N GLY A 348 -17.92 -2.49 18.28
CA GLY A 348 -17.86 -1.11 18.77
C GLY A 348 -19.05 -0.25 18.37
N ALA A 349 -19.72 -0.55 17.24
CA ALA A 349 -20.99 0.07 16.87
C ALA A 349 -22.16 -0.52 17.68
N ALA A 350 -22.19 -1.84 17.90
CA ALA A 350 -23.20 -2.51 18.71
C ALA A 350 -23.12 -2.10 20.20
N ALA A 351 -21.93 -1.95 20.76
CA ALA A 351 -21.72 -1.46 22.12
C ALA A 351 -22.20 0.00 22.29
N ARG A 352 -22.04 0.84 21.27
CA ARG A 352 -22.54 2.23 21.28
C ARG A 352 -24.06 2.31 21.15
N SER A 353 -24.70 1.36 20.46
CA SER A 353 -26.17 1.27 20.41
C SER A 353 -26.80 0.73 21.71
N GLN A 354 -26.08 -0.09 22.49
CA GLN A 354 -26.58 -0.59 23.79
C GLN A 354 -26.44 0.40 24.94
N SER A 355 -25.57 1.41 24.80
CA SER A 355 -25.41 2.47 25.81
C SER A 355 -26.46 3.60 25.71
N GLY A 356 -27.38 3.54 24.74
CA GLY A 356 -28.46 4.50 24.55
C GLY A 356 -29.82 3.96 24.98
N ALA A 357 -29.97 3.58 26.25
CA ALA A 357 -31.29 3.28 26.82
C ALA A 357 -32.04 4.61 27.06
N PRO A 358 -33.25 4.81 26.51
CA PRO A 358 -34.07 5.97 26.83
C PRO A 358 -34.59 5.84 28.27
N CYS A 359 -34.31 6.86 29.08
CA CYS A 359 -35.04 7.14 30.31
C CYS A 359 -36.52 7.36 29.95
N VAL A 360 -37.33 6.29 30.03
CA VAL A 360 -38.79 6.39 29.99
C VAL A 360 -39.23 6.77 31.40
N THR A 361 -39.43 8.08 31.59
CA THR A 361 -40.13 8.67 32.71
C THR A 361 -41.54 8.07 32.82
N ALA A 362 -41.74 7.25 33.84
CA ALA A 362 -43.07 6.84 34.27
C ALA A 362 -43.76 8.04 34.92
N ALA A 363 -44.53 8.79 34.13
CA ALA A 363 -45.55 9.70 34.63
C ALA A 363 -46.72 8.86 35.16
N ARG A 364 -46.82 8.71 36.48
CA ARG A 364 -48.01 8.14 37.13
C ARG A 364 -48.56 9.14 38.14
N HIS A 365 -49.70 9.69 37.74
CA HIS A 365 -50.76 10.37 38.49
C HIS A 365 -50.58 10.62 39.99
N GLU A 366 -50.71 11.91 40.32
CA GLU A 366 -51.12 12.47 41.61
C GLU A 366 -52.26 11.70 42.30
N LEU A 367 -52.15 11.54 43.62
CA LEU A 367 -53.27 11.63 44.54
C LEU A 367 -52.80 12.07 45.93
N ALA A 368 -53.07 13.34 46.22
CA ALA A 368 -53.56 13.91 47.48
C ALA A 368 -52.76 13.77 48.80
N ARG A 369 -52.50 14.99 49.34
CA ARG A 369 -52.81 15.47 50.71
C ARG A 369 -51.67 15.54 51.75
N PRO A 370 -51.80 16.37 52.81
CA PRO A 370 -51.13 17.68 52.87
C PRO A 370 -50.37 17.91 54.19
N GLY A 371 -49.69 19.06 54.30
CA GLY A 371 -49.65 19.80 55.56
C GLY A 371 -48.26 20.11 56.11
N HIS A 372 -48.13 21.38 56.51
CA HIS A 372 -47.24 21.92 57.55
C HIS A 372 -45.73 21.81 57.28
N GLU A 373 -44.88 22.80 57.53
CA GLU A 373 -45.03 24.03 58.26
C GLU A 373 -43.86 24.95 57.93
N GLN A 374 -44.08 26.22 58.24
CA GLN A 374 -43.17 27.34 58.20
C GLN A 374 -41.85 27.05 58.93
N HIS A 375 -40.72 27.52 58.39
CA HIS A 375 -39.83 28.35 59.19
C HIS A 375 -39.01 29.28 58.31
N LEU A 376 -39.30 30.58 58.47
CA LEU A 376 -38.44 31.70 58.13
C LEU A 376 -37.15 31.59 58.93
N ASP A 377 -35.97 31.81 58.33
CA ASP A 377 -35.08 32.73 59.02
C ASP A 377 -34.19 33.52 58.07
N ALA A 378 -34.13 34.79 58.40
CA ALA A 378 -33.37 35.83 57.75
C ALA A 378 -31.90 35.77 58.21
N GLY A 379 -31.00 36.19 57.33
CA GLY A 379 -29.57 36.22 57.65
C GLY A 379 -28.83 37.20 56.76
N THR A 380 -29.18 38.47 56.92
CA THR A 380 -28.66 39.66 56.25
C THR A 380 -27.23 39.99 56.72
N SER A 381 -26.41 40.43 55.75
CA SER A 381 -25.33 41.42 55.85
C SER A 381 -23.96 41.12 56.48
N ARG A 382 -22.98 41.53 55.66
CA ARG A 382 -21.73 42.28 55.93
C ARG A 382 -20.51 41.52 56.44
#